data_AF-R6EHE4-F1
#
_entry.id   AF-R6EHE4-F1
#
_cell.length_a   1.000
_cell.length_b   1.000
_cell.length_c   1.000
_cell.angle_alpha   90.00
_cell.angle_beta   90.00
_cell.angle_gamma   90.00
#
_symmetry.space_group_name_H-M   'P 1'
#
loop_
_entity.id
_entity.type
_entity.pdbx_description
1 polymer ?
#
loop_
_entity_poly.entity_id
_entity_poly.type
_entity_poly.pdbx_seq_one_letter_code
_entity_poly.pdbx_strand_id
1 'polypeptide(L)' 'MDKKLVIKKRELRGDDGYKIFSIRIKEETSKKLDALSQETNRSRNELINIMLDWSIDNIEIK' A
#
# COMPACT_ATOMS: atom_id res chain seq x y z
N MET A 1 40.62 -15.91 7.83
CA MET A 1 39.17 -16.12 7.61
C MET A 1 38.45 -15.48 8.77
N ASP A 2 37.81 -14.33 8.57
CA ASP A 2 36.92 -13.75 9.58
C ASP A 2 35.66 -13.27 8.89
N LYS A 3 34.72 -14.20 8.66
CA LYS A 3 33.35 -13.83 8.29
C LYS A 3 32.66 -13.35 9.56
N LYS A 4 32.81 -12.06 9.87
CA LYS A 4 32.07 -11.42 10.95
C LYS A 4 30.58 -11.40 10.57
N LEU A 5 29.75 -12.00 11.41
CA LEU A 5 28.29 -11.90 11.32
C LEU A 5 27.87 -10.49 11.74
N VAL A 6 27.61 -9.61 10.77
CA VAL A 6 27.08 -8.27 11.03
C VAL A 6 25.58 -8.39 11.26
N ILE A 7 25.16 -8.42 12.53
CA ILE A 7 23.74 -8.31 12.90
C ILE A 7 23.37 -6.83 12.85
N LYS A 8 22.73 -6.38 11.75
CA LYS A 8 22.14 -5.05 11.68
C LYS A 8 21.01 -4.97 12.72
N LYS A 9 20.92 -3.85 13.44
CA LYS A 9 19.74 -3.55 14.28
C LYS A 9 18.51 -3.66 13.37
N ARG A 10 17.56 -4.51 13.76
CA ARG A 10 16.27 -4.63 13.08
C ARG A 10 15.63 -3.24 13.11
N GLU A 11 15.27 -2.72 11.95
CA GLU A 11 14.48 -1.49 11.89
C GLU A 11 13.25 -1.68 12.76
N LEU A 12 13.02 -0.72 13.66
CA LEU A 12 11.88 -0.75 14.56
C LEU A 12 10.63 -0.88 13.68
N ARG A 13 9.73 -1.81 14.01
CA ARG A 13 8.47 -2.04 13.26
C ARG A 13 7.78 -0.67 13.05
N GLY A 14 7.79 -0.15 11.82
CA GLY A 14 7.29 1.19 11.47
C GLY A 14 8.10 1.96 10.42
N ASP A 15 9.31 1.51 10.07
CA ASP A 15 10.15 2.16 9.03
C ASP A 15 10.13 1.40 7.69
N ASP A 16 9.04 0.73 7.34
CA ASP A 16 8.90 0.02 6.05
C ASP A 16 8.54 0.95 4.87
N GLY A 17 8.51 2.26 5.11
CA GLY A 17 8.13 3.28 4.14
C GLY A 17 6.62 3.44 3.98
N TYR A 18 5.78 2.69 4.72
CA TYR A 18 4.33 2.78 4.64
C TYR A 18 3.74 3.49 5.86
N LYS A 19 2.73 4.35 5.62
CA LYS A 19 1.98 5.03 6.66
C LYS A 19 0.52 4.60 6.61
N ILE A 20 -0.01 4.14 7.75
CA ILE A 20 -1.45 3.85 7.88
C ILE A 20 -2.17 5.19 8.07
N PHE A 21 -3.18 5.45 7.23
CA PHE A 21 -4.08 6.59 7.38
C PHE A 21 -5.51 6.17 7.08
N SER A 22 -6.45 6.70 7.87
CA SER A 22 -7.88 6.38 7.75
C SER A 22 -8.58 7.42 6.89
N ILE A 23 -9.32 6.97 5.89
CA ILE A 23 -10.11 7.85 4.99
C ILE A 23 -11.59 7.47 5.00
N ARG A 24 -12.45 8.44 4.69
CA ARG A 24 -13.87 8.21 4.42
C ARG A 24 -14.08 8.15 2.91
N ILE A 25 -14.55 7.01 2.42
CA ILE A 25 -14.92 6.80 1.02
C ILE A 25 -16.42 6.53 0.91
N LYS A 26 -16.97 6.68 -0.30
CA LYS A 26 -18.35 6.33 -0.57
C LYS A 26 -18.55 4.82 -0.47
N GLU A 27 -19.73 4.39 -0.02
CA GLU A 27 -20.06 2.97 0.13
C GLU A 27 -19.97 2.23 -1.22
N GLU A 28 -20.43 2.85 -2.31
CA GLU A 28 -20.33 2.24 -3.64
C GLU A 28 -18.88 2.01 -4.09
N THR A 29 -17.94 2.89 -3.69
CA THR A 29 -16.52 2.73 -3.99
C THR A 29 -15.95 1.55 -3.21
N SER A 30 -16.30 1.41 -1.93
CA SER A 30 -15.88 0.25 -1.12
C SER A 30 -16.36 -1.06 -1.75
N LYS A 31 -17.63 -1.14 -2.17
CA LYS A 31 -18.20 -2.34 -2.81
C LYS A 31 -17.48 -2.70 -4.10
N LYS A 32 -17.12 -1.71 -4.92
CA LYS A 32 -16.33 -1.94 -6.14
C LYS A 32 -14.92 -2.47 -5.83
N LEU A 33 -14.28 -1.95 -4.78
CA LEU A 33 -12.98 -2.43 -4.32
C LEU A 33 -13.06 -3.88 -3.79
N ASP A 34 -14.14 -4.22 -3.08
CA ASP A 34 -14.40 -5.60 -2.63
C ASP A 34 -14.52 -6.56 -3.84
N ALA A 35 -15.31 -6.19 -4.85
CA ALA A 35 -15.47 -7.00 -6.07
C ALA A 35 -14.13 -7.17 -6.82
N LEU A 36 -13.37 -6.08 -6.98
CA LEU A 36 -12.06 -6.12 -7.65
C LEU A 36 -11.05 -6.98 -6.89
N SER A 37 -11.10 -6.94 -5.55
CA SER A 37 -10.27 -7.78 -4.69
C SER A 37 -10.54 -9.27 -4.94
N GLN A 38 -11.80 -9.67 -5.09
CA GLN A 38 -12.17 -11.05 -5.42
C GLN A 38 -11.75 -11.46 -6.83
N GLU A 39 -11.93 -10.58 -7.82
CA GLU A 39 -11.60 -10.87 -9.22
C GLU A 39 -10.09 -11.00 -9.45
N THR A 40 -9.30 -10.14 -8.80
CA THR A 40 -7.84 -10.08 -8.99
C THR A 40 -7.05 -10.96 -8.03
N ASN A 41 -7.72 -11.57 -7.03
CA ASN A 41 -7.10 -12.28 -5.93
C ASN A 41 -6.02 -11.47 -5.19
N ARG A 42 -6.27 -10.16 -5.04
CA ARG A 42 -5.40 -9.20 -4.34
C ARG A 42 -6.15 -8.55 -3.20
N SER A 43 -5.42 -8.06 -2.19
CA SER A 43 -6.06 -7.33 -1.10
C SER A 43 -6.56 -5.96 -1.57
N ARG A 44 -7.65 -5.47 -0.96
CA ARG A 44 -8.13 -4.10 -1.18
C ARG A 44 -7.03 -3.05 -0.98
N ASN A 45 -6.23 -3.21 0.08
CA ASN A 45 -5.16 -2.27 0.42
C ASN A 45 -4.09 -2.23 -0.68
N GLU A 46 -3.71 -3.39 -1.21
CA GLU A 46 -2.77 -3.50 -2.32
C GLU A 46 -3.32 -2.83 -3.59
N LEU A 47 -4.58 -3.09 -3.94
CA LEU A 47 -5.23 -2.46 -5.09
C LEU A 47 -5.34 -0.94 -4.94
N ILE A 48 -5.70 -0.47 -3.75
CA ILE A 48 -5.76 0.98 -3.44
C ILE A 48 -4.37 1.60 -3.59
N ASN A 49 -3.32 0.97 -3.07
CA ASN A 49 -1.95 1.49 -3.21
C ASN A 49 -1.52 1.60 -4.68
N ILE A 50 -1.78 0.56 -5.49
CA ILE A 50 -1.47 0.57 -6.92
C ILE A 50 -2.21 1.70 -7.64
N MET A 51 -3.51 1.87 -7.35
CA MET A 51 -4.32 2.92 -7.95
C MET A 51 -3.87 4.32 -7.51
N LEU A 52 -3.54 4.50 -6.24
CA LEU A 52 -3.08 5.79 -5.70
C LEU A 52 -1.73 6.19 -6.29
N ASP A 53 -0.77 5.26 -6.35
CA ASP A 53 0.56 5.49 -6.92
C ASP A 53 0.44 6.01 -8.37
N TRP A 54 -0.33 5.30 -9.21
CA TRP A 54 -0.59 5.75 -10.57
C TRP A 54 -1.35 7.08 -10.61
N SER A 55 -2.35 7.27 -9.75
CA SER A 55 -3.21 8.46 -9.79
C SER A 55 -2.46 9.74 -9.42
N ILE A 56 -1.47 9.68 -8.51
CA ILE A 56 -0.68 10.84 -8.11
C ILE A 56 0.17 11.38 -9.27
N ASP A 57 0.73 10.50 -10.10
CA ASP A 57 1.54 10.89 -11.25
C ASP A 57 0.71 11.33 -12.47
N ASN A 58 -0.56 10.96 -12.52
CA ASN A 58 -1.44 11.16 -13.68
C ASN A 58 -2.57 12.17 -13.42
N ILE A 59 -2.49 12.95 -12.34
CA ILE A 59 -3.50 13.98 -12.04
C ILE A 59 -3.23 15.27 -12.82
N GLU A 60 -4.25 15.80 -13.49
CA GLU A 60 -4.23 17.13 -14.11
C GLU A 60 -4.92 18.14 -13.18
N ILE A 61 -4.20 19.20 -12.79
CA ILE A 61 -4.75 20.30 -11.98
C ILE A 61 -5.14 21.43 -12.93
N LYS A 62 -6.39 21.89 -12.84
CA LYS A 62 -6.91 23.06 -13.55
C LYS A 62 -7.20 24.19 -12.58
#